data_AF-X0YAX2-F1
#
_entry.id   AF-X0YAX2-F1
#
_cell.length_a   1.000
_cell.length_b   1.000
_cell.length_c   1.000
_cell.angle_alpha   90.00
_cell.angle_beta   90.00
_cell.angle_gamma   90.00
#
_symmetry.space_group_name_H-M   'P 1'
#
loop_
_entity.id
_entity.type
_entity.pdbx_description
1 polymer ?
#
loop_
_entity_poly.entity_id
_entity_poly.type
_entity_poly.pdbx_seq_one_letter_code
_entity_poly.pdbx_strand_id
1 'polypeptide(L)'
;MGKTVTIHQPAYLPWLGYFDKIVAADVFVFLDSVQFGKNSFTNRNKVKTANGPVWLTVPLRTKGHTKRILRDIEISPDPRWKKKHIETIRQSYTQTPYFDQYFGAVERFILEADKSFCDFVYEMTLYFLATLGIQTKVIRSSRLRVTGKKSRLIENLCVHLDADLYISGPFGRTYLELPRFAT
;
A
#
# COMPACT_ATOMS: atom_id res chain seq x y z
N MET A 1 5.19 20.91 18.16
CA MET A 1 4.11 20.20 17.44
C MET A 1 4.12 18.75 17.89
N GLY A 2 2.95 18.14 18.08
CA GLY A 2 2.85 16.73 18.42
C GLY A 2 3.15 15.81 17.23
N LYS A 3 3.53 14.57 17.50
CA LYS A 3 3.85 13.56 16.50
C LYS A 3 2.59 13.02 15.83
N THR A 4 2.51 13.17 14.52
CA THR A 4 1.40 12.72 13.69
C THR A 4 1.72 11.39 13.03
N VAL A 5 0.87 10.39 13.25
CA VAL A 5 1.02 9.05 12.69
C VAL A 5 -0.12 8.75 11.72
N THR A 6 0.20 8.14 10.60
CA THR A 6 -0.81 7.48 9.77
C THR A 6 -0.46 6.03 9.50
N ILE A 7 -1.48 5.19 9.38
CA ILE A 7 -1.34 3.73 9.24
C ILE A 7 -2.20 3.30 8.05
N HIS A 8 -1.65 2.52 7.13
CA HIS A 8 -2.43 1.97 6.00
C HIS A 8 -1.90 0.60 5.59
N GLN A 9 -2.80 -0.28 5.17
CA GLN A 9 -2.44 -1.53 4.51
C GLN A 9 -1.63 -1.27 3.23
N PRO A 10 -0.81 -2.24 2.79
CA PRO A 10 -0.12 -2.19 1.50
C PRO A 10 -1.10 -1.93 0.34
N ALA A 11 -0.62 -1.25 -0.70
CA ALA A 11 -1.40 -0.98 -1.90
C ALA A 11 -0.52 -1.11 -3.16
N TYR A 12 -0.95 -1.93 -4.12
CA TYR A 12 -0.34 -2.02 -5.44
C TYR A 12 -0.75 -0.80 -6.27
N LEU A 13 0.24 -0.06 -6.79
CA LEU A 13 0.05 1.21 -7.51
C LEU A 13 -0.91 2.15 -6.74
N PRO A 14 -0.53 2.71 -5.58
CA PRO A 14 -1.45 3.46 -4.72
C PRO A 14 -2.11 4.67 -5.42
N TRP A 15 -3.33 5.02 -5.00
CA TRP A 15 -4.02 6.23 -5.49
C TRP A 15 -3.49 7.49 -4.78
N LEU A 16 -3.78 8.69 -5.32
CA LEU A 16 -3.25 9.96 -4.78
C LEU A 16 -3.54 10.18 -3.29
N GLY A 17 -4.76 9.84 -2.84
CA GLY A 17 -5.13 9.95 -1.43
C GLY A 17 -4.32 9.06 -0.47
N TYR A 18 -3.62 8.04 -0.98
CA TYR A 18 -2.65 7.28 -0.20
C TYR A 18 -1.43 8.15 0.15
N PHE A 19 -0.90 8.86 -0.83
CA PHE A 19 0.26 9.75 -0.69
C PHE A 19 -0.08 11.03 0.07
N ASP A 20 -1.25 11.60 -0.18
CA ASP A 20 -1.79 12.78 0.54
C ASP A 20 -1.82 12.55 2.06
N LYS A 21 -2.26 11.36 2.46
CA LYS A 21 -2.27 10.97 3.87
C LYS A 21 -0.85 10.81 4.45
N ILE A 22 0.06 10.26 3.65
CA ILE A 22 1.46 10.04 4.07
C ILE A 22 2.16 11.39 4.26
N VAL A 23 2.04 12.32 3.31
CA VAL A 23 2.71 13.63 3.39
C VAL A 23 2.22 14.47 4.58
N ALA A 24 0.98 14.26 5.02
CA ALA A 24 0.43 14.92 6.20
C ALA A 24 0.91 14.33 7.55
N ALA A 25 1.72 13.27 7.56
CA ALA A 25 2.17 12.59 8.77
C ALA A 25 3.70 12.64 8.95
N ASP A 26 4.16 12.62 10.20
CA ASP A 26 5.58 12.46 10.55
C ASP A 26 6.03 11.00 10.35
N VAL A 27 5.13 10.06 10.66
CA VAL A 27 5.37 8.62 10.52
C VAL A 27 4.23 7.94 9.77
N PHE A 28 4.60 7.21 8.72
CA PHE A 28 3.73 6.28 8.03
C PHE A 28 4.03 4.83 8.43
N VAL A 29 3.03 4.15 8.98
CA VAL A 29 3.11 2.71 9.25
C VAL A 29 2.49 1.92 8.10
N PHE A 30 3.33 1.16 7.43
CA PHE A 30 2.95 0.16 6.44
C PHE A 30 2.42 -1.08 7.16
N LEU A 31 1.10 -1.26 7.14
CA LEU A 31 0.36 -2.23 7.95
C LEU A 31 0.34 -3.64 7.32
N ASP A 32 1.49 -4.31 7.37
CA ASP A 32 1.74 -5.67 6.86
C ASP A 32 1.45 -6.80 7.87
N SER A 33 1.13 -6.49 9.12
CA SER A 33 0.91 -7.47 10.20
C SER A 33 -0.55 -7.93 10.37
N VAL A 34 -1.47 -7.46 9.52
CA VAL A 34 -2.90 -7.81 9.58
C VAL A 34 -3.30 -8.90 8.59
N GLN A 35 -4.46 -9.52 8.82
CA GLN A 35 -4.99 -10.56 7.94
C GLN A 35 -5.33 -10.02 6.55
N PHE A 36 -5.10 -10.84 5.52
CA PHE A 36 -5.54 -10.53 4.17
C PHE A 36 -7.06 -10.62 4.05
N GLY A 37 -7.70 -9.50 3.72
CA GLY A 37 -9.15 -9.47 3.50
C GLY A 37 -9.53 -10.09 2.15
N LYS A 38 -10.58 -10.92 2.13
CA LYS A 38 -11.12 -11.60 0.92
C LYS A 38 -11.55 -10.62 -0.19
N ASN A 39 -11.83 -9.36 0.15
CA ASN A 39 -12.21 -8.29 -0.77
C ASN A 39 -11.23 -7.10 -0.71
N SER A 40 -9.97 -7.35 -0.34
CA SER A 40 -9.01 -6.26 -0.27
C SER A 40 -8.68 -5.72 -1.67
N PHE A 41 -8.59 -4.40 -1.78
CA PHE A 41 -8.03 -3.72 -2.95
C PHE A 41 -6.50 -3.66 -2.91
N THR A 42 -5.86 -4.22 -1.88
CA THR A 42 -4.41 -4.19 -1.69
C THR A 42 -3.62 -4.67 -2.91
N ASN A 43 -4.04 -5.73 -3.59
CA ASN A 43 -3.32 -6.32 -4.72
C ASN A 43 -3.82 -5.86 -6.10
N ARG A 44 -4.67 -4.83 -6.18
CA ARG A 44 -5.26 -4.38 -7.44
C ARG A 44 -5.49 -2.88 -7.50
N ASN A 45 -5.29 -2.29 -8.66
CA ASN A 45 -5.71 -0.91 -8.93
C ASN A 45 -6.29 -0.77 -10.35
N LYS A 46 -7.08 0.28 -10.56
CA LYS A 46 -7.52 0.69 -11.89
C LYS A 46 -6.48 1.61 -12.52
N VAL A 47 -6.20 1.38 -13.80
CA VAL A 47 -5.45 2.32 -14.65
C VAL A 47 -6.36 2.86 -15.73
N LYS A 48 -6.17 4.12 -16.10
CA LYS A 48 -6.89 4.74 -17.22
C LYS A 48 -6.35 4.19 -18.52
N THR A 49 -7.22 3.82 -19.45
CA THR A 49 -6.87 3.43 -20.83
C THR A 49 -7.74 4.23 -21.80
N ALA A 50 -7.46 4.14 -23.11
CA ALA A 50 -8.30 4.74 -24.15
C ALA A 50 -9.76 4.24 -24.12
N ASN A 51 -9.97 2.98 -23.70
CA ASN A 51 -11.29 2.36 -23.64
C ASN A 51 -11.93 2.42 -22.24
N GLY A 52 -11.43 3.31 -21.38
CA GLY A 52 -11.87 3.46 -20.00
C GLY A 52 -11.00 2.74 -18.97
N PRO A 53 -11.34 2.80 -17.67
CA PRO A 53 -10.51 2.23 -16.61
C PRO A 53 -10.50 0.70 -16.61
N VAL A 54 -9.32 0.10 -16.53
CA VAL A 54 -9.15 -1.36 -16.44
C VAL A 54 -8.46 -1.77 -15.15
N TRP A 55 -8.84 -2.92 -14.61
CA TRP A 55 -8.19 -3.48 -13.42
C TRP A 55 -6.87 -4.16 -13.77
N LEU A 56 -5.82 -3.76 -13.06
CA LEU A 56 -4.59 -4.53 -12.91
C LEU A 56 -4.66 -5.24 -11.55
N THR A 57 -4.49 -6.57 -11.55
CA THR A 57 -4.58 -7.39 -10.33
C THR A 57 -3.38 -8.31 -10.26
N VAL A 58 -2.55 -8.12 -9.24
CA VAL A 58 -1.44 -9.02 -8.94
C VAL A 58 -2.04 -10.33 -8.41
N PRO A 59 -1.87 -11.47 -9.11
CA PRO A 59 -2.40 -12.73 -8.64
C PRO A 59 -1.61 -13.20 -7.43
N LEU A 60 -2.32 -13.58 -6.37
CA LEU A 60 -1.74 -14.05 -5.12
C LEU A 60 -2.00 -15.55 -4.97
N ARG A 61 -1.12 -16.28 -4.28
CA ARG A 61 -1.28 -17.71 -4.03
C ARG A 61 -2.42 -17.95 -3.04
N THR A 62 -3.62 -18.24 -3.53
CA THR A 62 -4.84 -18.31 -2.69
C THR A 62 -5.23 -19.61 -1.99
N LYS A 63 -4.32 -20.59 -2.05
CA LYS A 63 -4.30 -21.84 -1.25
C LYS A 63 -4.53 -21.62 0.27
N GLY A 64 -5.66 -22.02 0.88
CA GLY A 64 -5.80 -22.12 2.36
C GLY A 64 -5.91 -20.79 3.12
N HIS A 65 -6.78 -19.90 2.64
CA HIS A 65 -6.63 -18.45 2.73
C HIS A 65 -7.30 -17.67 3.86
N THR A 66 -8.01 -18.33 4.77
CA THR A 66 -8.82 -17.63 5.77
C THR A 66 -8.03 -17.07 6.95
N LYS A 67 -6.71 -17.31 7.04
CA LYS A 67 -5.90 -16.95 8.23
C LYS A 67 -4.52 -16.33 7.94
N ARG A 68 -4.15 -16.08 6.67
CA ARG A 68 -2.79 -15.58 6.37
C ARG A 68 -2.65 -14.08 6.66
N ILE A 69 -1.50 -13.73 7.22
CA ILE A 69 -1.07 -12.35 7.46
C ILE A 69 -0.53 -11.78 6.14
N LEU A 70 -0.76 -10.50 5.88
CA LEU A 70 -0.35 -9.80 4.66
C LEU A 70 1.13 -10.02 4.30
N ARG A 71 2.03 -9.93 5.28
CA ARG A 71 3.47 -10.14 5.06
C ARG A 71 3.84 -11.55 4.54
N ASP A 72 3.01 -12.55 4.78
CA ASP A 72 3.24 -13.95 4.39
C ASP A 72 2.54 -14.30 3.05
N ILE A 73 1.98 -13.29 2.37
CA ILE A 73 1.34 -13.50 1.08
C ILE A 73 2.39 -13.58 -0.02
N GLU A 74 2.28 -14.67 -0.78
CA GLU A 74 3.08 -14.86 -1.97
C GLU A 74 2.32 -14.52 -3.25
N ILE A 75 3.06 -13.98 -4.23
CA ILE A 75 2.62 -13.77 -5.60
C ILE A 75 2.54 -15.14 -6.30
N SER A 76 1.49 -15.32 -7.10
CA SER A 76 1.34 -16.50 -7.96
C SER A 76 2.46 -16.53 -9.01
N PRO A 77 3.05 -17.71 -9.31
CA PRO A 77 4.16 -17.83 -10.25
C PRO A 77 3.75 -17.65 -11.72
N ASP A 78 2.48 -17.36 -12.02
CA ASP A 78 2.00 -17.14 -13.39
C ASP A 78 2.66 -15.88 -13.97
N PRO A 79 3.51 -15.97 -15.01
CA PRO A 79 4.18 -14.78 -15.55
C PRO A 79 3.26 -13.90 -16.41
N ARG A 80 2.07 -14.38 -16.80
CA ARG A 80 1.18 -13.67 -17.75
C ARG A 80 0.67 -12.35 -17.22
N TRP A 81 0.46 -12.23 -15.90
CA TRP A 81 0.00 -10.98 -15.30
C TRP A 81 1.06 -9.87 -15.44
N LYS A 82 2.36 -10.20 -15.32
CA LYS A 82 3.46 -9.23 -15.48
C LYS A 82 3.43 -8.62 -16.86
N LYS A 83 3.45 -9.47 -17.90
CA LYS A 83 3.34 -9.05 -19.30
C LYS A 83 2.09 -8.22 -19.55
N LYS A 84 0.93 -8.66 -19.04
CA LYS A 84 -0.33 -7.94 -19.18
C LYS A 84 -0.26 -6.55 -18.55
N HIS A 85 0.25 -6.42 -17.32
CA HIS A 85 0.32 -5.14 -16.63
C HIS A 85 1.27 -4.17 -17.34
N ILE A 86 2.47 -4.63 -17.69
CA ILE A 86 3.48 -3.85 -18.40
C ILE A 86 2.90 -3.30 -19.71
N GLU A 87 2.32 -4.17 -20.53
CA GLU A 87 1.77 -3.76 -21.83
C GLU A 87 0.57 -2.83 -21.67
N THR A 88 -0.30 -3.07 -20.70
CA THR A 88 -1.43 -2.18 -20.42
C THR A 88 -0.95 -0.79 -20.01
N ILE A 89 0.05 -0.69 -19.12
CA ILE A 89 0.60 0.60 -18.68
C ILE A 89 1.30 1.29 -19.85
N ARG A 90 2.13 0.57 -20.61
CA ARG A 90 2.86 1.09 -21.77
C ARG A 90 1.89 1.70 -22.79
N GLN A 91 0.92 0.92 -23.26
CA GLN A 91 -0.06 1.39 -24.25
C GLN A 91 -0.90 2.56 -23.73
N SER A 92 -1.21 2.59 -22.44
CA SER A 92 -2.06 3.63 -21.87
C SER A 92 -1.35 4.96 -21.63
N TYR A 93 -0.04 4.93 -21.36
CA TYR A 93 0.70 6.10 -20.90
C TYR A 93 1.88 6.50 -21.79
N THR A 94 2.23 5.76 -22.84
CA THR A 94 3.41 6.05 -23.68
C THR A 94 3.43 7.46 -24.28
N GLN A 95 2.27 8.06 -24.53
CA GLN A 95 2.15 9.42 -25.06
C GLN A 95 1.96 10.49 -23.97
N THR A 96 2.06 10.13 -22.69
CA THR A 96 1.90 11.08 -21.58
C THR A 96 3.22 11.72 -21.17
N PRO A 97 3.19 12.95 -20.65
CA PRO A 97 4.37 13.57 -20.06
C PRO A 97 5.02 12.67 -19.02
N TYR A 98 6.36 12.66 -19.00
CA TYR A 98 7.20 11.90 -18.06
C TYR A 98 7.13 10.37 -18.17
N PHE A 99 6.49 9.81 -19.20
CA PHE A 99 6.45 8.35 -19.38
C PHE A 99 7.85 7.74 -19.41
N ASP A 100 8.73 8.24 -20.28
CA ASP A 100 10.09 7.71 -20.43
C ASP A 100 10.93 7.84 -19.15
N GLN A 101 10.63 8.84 -18.32
CA GLN A 101 11.33 9.06 -17.05
C GLN A 101 10.96 8.01 -16.00
N TYR A 102 9.70 7.57 -15.94
CA TYR A 102 9.20 6.74 -14.83
C TYR A 102 8.86 5.30 -15.20
N PHE A 103 8.52 5.03 -16.47
CA PHE A 103 8.05 3.71 -16.89
C PHE A 103 9.08 2.62 -16.65
N GLY A 104 10.37 2.87 -16.91
CA GLY A 104 11.42 1.86 -16.71
C GLY A 104 11.51 1.34 -15.27
N ALA A 105 11.31 2.20 -14.26
CA ALA A 105 11.27 1.77 -12.86
C ALA A 105 10.01 0.93 -12.56
N VAL A 106 8.84 1.35 -13.05
CA VAL A 106 7.58 0.62 -12.87
C VAL A 106 7.65 -0.76 -13.54
N GLU A 107 8.19 -0.83 -14.75
CA GLU A 107 8.40 -2.08 -15.49
C GLU A 107 9.34 -3.01 -14.71
N ARG A 108 10.49 -2.51 -14.24
CA ARG A 108 11.43 -3.27 -13.41
C ARG A 108 10.75 -3.86 -12.18
N PHE A 109 10.01 -3.05 -11.42
CA PHE A 109 9.29 -3.53 -10.23
C PHE A 109 8.33 -4.68 -10.58
N ILE A 110 7.57 -4.56 -11.67
CA ILE A 110 6.64 -5.62 -12.10
C ILE A 110 7.38 -6.89 -12.54
N LEU A 111 8.49 -6.74 -13.26
CA LEU A 111 9.32 -7.87 -13.71
C LEU A 111 9.94 -8.62 -12.53
N GLU A 112 10.46 -7.89 -11.55
CA GLU A 112 11.13 -8.42 -10.35
C GLU A 112 10.15 -8.84 -9.24
N ALA A 113 8.83 -8.65 -9.44
CA ALA A 113 7.80 -9.02 -8.48
C ALA A 113 7.69 -10.54 -8.32
N ASP A 114 8.57 -11.11 -7.49
CA ASP A 114 8.66 -12.53 -7.20
C ASP A 114 8.52 -12.79 -5.69
N LYS A 115 7.92 -13.92 -5.35
CA LYS A 115 7.72 -14.39 -3.98
C LYS A 115 6.82 -13.45 -3.17
N SER A 116 7.33 -12.44 -2.48
CA SER A 116 6.59 -11.67 -1.46
C SER A 116 5.83 -10.49 -2.05
N PHE A 117 4.50 -10.50 -1.90
CA PHE A 117 3.67 -9.39 -2.33
C PHE A 117 3.93 -8.12 -1.52
N CYS A 118 4.11 -8.26 -0.20
CA CYS A 118 4.35 -7.10 0.67
C CYS A 118 5.70 -6.44 0.39
N ASP A 119 6.76 -7.21 0.15
CA ASP A 119 8.07 -6.65 -0.18
C ASP A 119 8.01 -5.91 -1.53
N PHE A 120 7.40 -6.54 -2.54
CA PHE A 120 7.20 -5.93 -3.85
C PHE A 120 6.53 -4.55 -3.75
N VAL A 121 5.38 -4.44 -3.07
CA VAL A 121 4.68 -3.15 -3.00
C VAL A 121 5.30 -2.18 -1.99
N TYR A 122 6.07 -2.66 -1.02
CA TYR A 122 6.84 -1.82 -0.10
C TYR A 122 7.96 -1.08 -0.85
N GLU A 123 8.77 -1.79 -1.62
CA GLU A 123 9.85 -1.18 -2.41
C GLU A 123 9.30 -0.20 -3.46
N MET A 124 8.19 -0.57 -4.12
CA MET A 124 7.48 0.32 -5.03
C MET A 124 6.96 1.58 -4.31
N THR A 125 6.43 1.44 -3.10
CA THR A 125 5.97 2.59 -2.30
C THR A 125 7.13 3.51 -1.95
N LEU A 126 8.26 2.98 -1.48
CA LEU A 126 9.45 3.78 -1.17
C LEU A 126 9.95 4.55 -2.40
N TYR A 127 9.97 3.91 -3.56
CA TYR A 127 10.33 4.57 -4.81
C TYR A 127 9.39 5.74 -5.14
N PHE A 128 8.07 5.56 -5.00
CA PHE A 128 7.11 6.64 -5.24
C PHE A 128 7.27 7.79 -4.25
N LEU A 129 7.47 7.50 -2.96
CA LEU A 129 7.70 8.54 -1.96
C LEU A 129 8.95 9.36 -2.27
N ALA A 130 10.07 8.69 -2.60
CA ALA A 130 11.30 9.36 -3.01
C ALA A 130 11.10 10.21 -4.28
N THR A 131 10.40 9.67 -5.28
CA THR A 131 10.11 10.37 -6.54
C THR A 131 9.25 11.61 -6.33
N LEU A 132 8.29 11.55 -5.41
CA LEU A 132 7.41 12.67 -5.05
C LEU A 132 8.04 13.64 -4.04
N GLY A 133 9.28 13.41 -3.60
CA GLY A 133 9.96 14.24 -2.60
C GLY A 133 9.39 14.11 -1.19
N ILE A 134 8.62 13.06 -0.89
CA ILE A 134 7.97 12.84 0.40
C ILE A 134 8.99 12.25 1.39
N GLN A 135 9.28 12.98 2.47
CA GLN A 135 10.29 12.64 3.49
C GLN A 135 9.72 11.90 4.71
N THR A 136 8.42 11.59 4.72
CA THR A 136 7.74 10.92 5.84
C THR A 136 8.45 9.61 6.22
N LYS A 137 8.69 9.41 7.52
CA LYS A 137 9.34 8.19 8.02
C LYS A 137 8.44 6.98 7.80
N VAL A 138 8.92 5.98 7.06
CA VAL A 138 8.16 4.74 6.81
C VAL A 138 8.61 3.62 7.74
N ILE A 139 7.66 2.96 8.40
CA ILE A 139 7.92 1.81 9.30
C ILE A 139 6.96 0.67 8.97
N ARG A 140 7.46 -0.58 8.91
CA ARG A 140 6.58 -1.75 8.80
C ARG A 140 6.02 -2.16 10.15
N SER A 141 4.71 -2.39 10.21
CA SER A 141 4.04 -2.83 11.45
C SER A 141 4.61 -4.14 12.01
N SER A 142 5.05 -5.05 11.14
CA SER A 142 5.68 -6.31 11.51
C SER A 142 6.98 -6.16 12.29
N ARG A 143 7.67 -5.01 12.17
CA ARG A 143 8.90 -4.70 12.90
C ARG A 143 8.65 -4.16 14.31
N LEU A 144 7.45 -3.61 14.56
CA LEU A 144 7.09 -3.00 15.85
C LEU A 144 6.65 -4.05 16.89
N ARG A 145 6.35 -5.29 16.47
CA ARG A 145 5.90 -6.40 17.35
C ARG A 145 4.68 -6.04 18.24
N VAL A 146 3.92 -5.02 17.86
CA VAL A 146 2.70 -4.60 18.54
C VAL A 146 1.57 -5.58 18.20
N THR A 147 0.83 -5.99 19.22
CA THR A 147 -0.30 -6.91 19.10
C THR A 147 -1.63 -6.17 19.23
N GLY A 148 -2.70 -6.80 18.74
CA GLY A 148 -4.04 -6.25 18.74
C GLY A 148 -4.83 -6.78 17.54
N LYS A 149 -6.13 -6.51 17.53
CA LYS A 149 -6.97 -6.80 16.36
C LYS A 149 -7.66 -5.53 15.94
N LYS A 150 -7.71 -5.33 14.62
CA LYS A 150 -8.47 -4.26 14.01
C LYS A 150 -8.19 -2.90 14.70
N SER A 151 -9.11 -2.24 15.43
CA SER A 151 -8.99 -0.83 15.87
C SER A 151 -8.03 -0.72 17.03
N ARG A 152 -8.09 -1.71 17.92
CA ARG A 152 -7.15 -1.86 19.03
C ARG A 152 -5.71 -1.98 18.55
N LEU A 153 -5.47 -2.62 17.40
CA LEU A 153 -4.12 -2.66 16.82
C LEU A 153 -3.65 -1.27 16.39
N ILE A 154 -4.52 -0.49 15.76
CA ILE A 154 -4.21 0.88 15.34
C ILE A 154 -3.90 1.75 16.56
N GLU A 155 -4.73 1.69 17.60
CA GLU A 155 -4.51 2.40 18.86
C GLU A 155 -3.18 2.00 19.51
N ASN A 156 -2.91 0.69 19.63
CA ASN A 156 -1.67 0.20 20.22
C ASN A 156 -0.43 0.62 19.41
N LEU A 157 -0.53 0.71 18.08
CA LEU A 157 0.55 1.22 17.22
C LEU A 157 0.78 2.71 17.45
N CYS A 158 -0.29 3.51 17.58
CA CYS A 158 -0.18 4.93 17.91
C CYS A 158 0.45 5.14 19.28
N VAL A 159 0.03 4.40 20.30
CA VAL A 159 0.62 4.45 21.65
C VAL A 159 2.09 4.05 21.62
N HIS A 160 2.44 2.96 20.93
CA HIS A 160 3.83 2.50 20.82
C HIS A 160 4.75 3.52 20.13
N LEU A 161 4.19 4.36 19.25
CA LEU A 161 4.93 5.39 18.54
C LEU A 161 4.89 6.75 19.24
N ASP A 162 4.28 6.87 20.42
CA ASP A 162 3.99 8.13 21.12
C ASP A 162 3.34 9.15 20.17
N ALA A 163 2.25 8.75 19.50
CA ALA A 163 1.50 9.60 18.59
C ALA A 163 0.55 10.53 19.35
N ASP A 164 0.59 11.81 19.04
CA ASP A 164 -0.37 12.81 19.52
C ASP A 164 -1.62 12.87 18.62
N LEU A 165 -1.43 12.63 17.32
CA LEU A 165 -2.50 12.65 16.31
C LEU A 165 -2.44 11.41 15.42
N TYR A 166 -3.61 10.85 15.12
CA TYR A 166 -3.76 9.78 14.13
C TYR A 166 -4.57 10.24 12.92
N ILE A 167 -3.96 10.24 11.74
CA ILE A 167 -4.66 10.52 10.48
C ILE A 167 -5.26 9.23 9.93
N SER A 168 -6.59 9.15 9.96
CA SER A 168 -7.35 8.04 9.39
C SER A 168 -7.69 8.28 7.90
N GLY A 169 -7.97 7.22 7.14
CA GLY A 169 -8.53 7.39 5.79
C GLY A 169 -9.98 7.87 5.84
N PRO A 170 -10.61 8.22 4.70
CA PRO A 170 -12.00 8.69 4.65
C PRO A 170 -13.03 7.71 5.27
N PHE A 171 -12.70 6.41 5.35
CA PHE A 171 -13.51 5.38 6.02
C PHE A 171 -13.13 5.14 7.50
N GLY A 172 -12.20 5.92 8.06
CA GLY A 172 -11.70 5.75 9.42
C GLY A 172 -12.76 6.01 10.49
N ARG A 173 -13.71 6.91 10.20
CA ARG A 173 -14.84 7.23 11.10
C ARG A 173 -15.69 6.00 11.45
N THR A 174 -15.76 5.01 10.56
CA THR A 174 -16.62 3.83 10.72
C THR A 174 -16.03 2.76 11.63
N TYR A 175 -14.76 2.88 12.00
CA TYR A 175 -14.05 1.82 12.71
C TYR A 175 -13.18 2.29 13.89
N LEU A 176 -13.01 3.60 14.03
CA LEU A 176 -12.39 4.21 15.19
C LEU A 176 -13.46 4.46 16.26
N GLU A 177 -13.57 3.57 17.22
CA GLU A 177 -14.24 3.87 18.50
C GLU A 177 -13.25 4.69 19.34
N LEU A 178 -13.30 6.02 19.24
CA LEU A 178 -12.33 6.89 19.91
C LEU A 178 -13.02 7.95 20.77
N PRO A 179 -12.88 7.87 22.10
CA PRO A 179 -13.02 9.00 23.01
C PRO A 179 -11.73 9.85 23.14
N ARG A 180 -10.64 9.51 22.43
CA ARG A 180 -9.28 9.99 22.77
C ARG A 180 -8.48 10.75 21.70
N PHE A 181 -8.99 10.94 20.49
CA PHE A 181 -8.27 11.70 19.46
C PHE A 181 -9.20 12.73 18.85
N ALA A 182 -8.77 14.00 18.85
CA ALA A 182 -9.48 15.08 18.19
C ALA A 182 -9.43 14.84 16.67
N THR A 183 -10.61 14.85 16.04
CA THR A 183 -10.78 14.81 14.57
C THR A 183 -10.43 16.13 13.93
#